data_AF-F6GTK1-F1
#
_entry.id   AF-F6GTK1-F1
#
_cell.length_a   1.000
_cell.length_b   1.000
_cell.length_c   1.000
_cell.angle_alpha   90.00
_cell.angle_beta   90.00
_cell.angle_gamma   90.00
#
_symmetry.space_group_name_H-M   'P 1'
#
loop_
_entity.id
_entity.type
_entity.pdbx_description
1 polymer ?
#
loop_
_entity_poly.entity_id
_entity_poly.type
_entity_poly.pdbx_seq_one_letter_code
_entity_poly.pdbx_strand_id
1 'polypeptide(L)'
;MTAKLGSFRHTFAEKRERDRLLSCKGYSELGFVHLEENEEATPRWCSFRSIRHKFANWWKTTKDVAAKGWEMGLSDPRKIVFSAKMGLALMLITLLIFLKEPVKDLGRYSVWAILTVVVVFEFSIGATLSKGFNRGLGTFSAGGLALAMAELSTLAGKWEEVVIIISIFIIGFCATYAKLYPTMKAYEYGFRVFTLTYCFIMVSGYRTREFIETAITRFLLIALGAGVCLLVNICIYPIWAGEDLHNLVAKNFMGVANSLEGCVNGYLNCVEYERVPSKILTYQASDDPLYAGYRSAVESTSTEEALVSFAIWEPPHGPYKMLKYPWKNYIKLSGALRHCAFMVMALHGCILSEIQASAERRQVFRNELQRLGNEGAKVLRELGSKVKRLEKLGPVDILYEVHEAAEALQKKVDQKSYLLVNSENWEIGKRPKEVIDQQEILNMENEENKFLEFKSLSEAVLDLRSLPGARGWDFQIPDMGGYSPLPDGAPPEKPANSQVPRSSFLSSDAKAEPKEEESKTYENASALSLATFTSLLIEFVARLQNIVDSFEELSEKANFKDPADQTAVPAAVEYVGFGTRLRRWLKL
;
A
#
# COMPACT_ATOMS: atom_id res chain seq x y z
N MET A 1 64.78 2.38 -15.73
CA MET A 1 64.94 2.93 -14.37
C MET A 1 64.09 4.19 -14.25
N THR A 2 63.59 4.45 -13.04
CA THR A 2 62.83 5.62 -12.53
C THR A 2 61.42 5.88 -13.07
N ALA A 3 60.45 5.42 -12.27
CA ALA A 3 59.05 5.82 -12.27
C ALA A 3 58.87 7.22 -11.66
N LYS A 4 57.91 8.00 -12.17
CA LYS A 4 57.31 9.15 -11.46
C LYS A 4 55.81 8.93 -11.35
N LEU A 5 55.40 8.68 -10.12
CA LEU A 5 54.05 8.47 -9.62
C LEU A 5 53.48 9.84 -9.21
N GLY A 6 52.24 10.17 -9.61
CA GLY A 6 51.48 11.22 -8.91
C GLY A 6 50.48 12.00 -9.75
N SER A 7 49.21 11.55 -9.75
CA SER A 7 48.04 12.44 -9.64
C SER A 7 46.76 11.59 -9.54
N PHE A 8 46.49 11.00 -8.37
CA PHE A 8 45.19 10.35 -8.08
C PHE A 8 44.81 10.38 -6.58
N ARG A 9 45.56 11.12 -5.74
CA ARG A 9 45.37 11.11 -4.28
C ARG A 9 44.51 12.26 -3.72
N HIS A 10 44.14 13.26 -4.53
CA HIS A 10 43.37 14.40 -4.04
C HIS A 10 41.85 14.20 -3.99
N THR A 11 41.29 13.27 -4.79
CA THR A 11 39.83 13.08 -4.86
C THR A 11 39.26 12.20 -3.73
N PHE A 12 40.09 11.38 -3.08
CA PHE A 12 39.64 10.49 -1.99
C PHE A 12 39.72 11.14 -0.59
N ALA A 13 40.54 12.17 -0.40
CA ALA A 13 40.60 12.90 0.86
C ALA A 13 39.33 13.77 1.06
N GLU A 14 38.84 14.39 0.00
CA GLU A 14 37.66 15.26 0.03
C GLU A 14 36.34 14.48 0.25
N LYS A 15 36.30 13.20 -0.16
CA LYS A 15 35.15 12.31 0.07
C LYS A 15 35.11 11.79 1.52
N ARG A 16 36.27 11.56 2.15
CA ARG A 16 36.37 11.06 3.53
C ARG A 16 36.07 12.13 4.60
N GLU A 17 36.31 13.40 4.31
CA GLU A 17 35.90 14.51 5.20
C GLU A 17 34.39 14.78 5.14
N ARG A 18 33.74 14.59 3.98
CA ARG A 18 32.29 14.74 3.85
C ARG A 18 31.51 13.63 4.55
N ASP A 19 32.00 12.40 4.54
CA ASP A 19 31.36 11.26 5.23
C ASP A 19 31.54 11.30 6.76
N ARG A 20 32.57 12.00 7.28
CA ARG A 20 32.72 12.23 8.74
C ARG A 20 31.81 13.33 9.28
N LEU A 21 31.39 14.28 8.45
CA LEU A 21 30.50 15.37 8.84
C LEU A 21 29.00 14.99 8.87
N LEU A 22 28.64 13.83 8.33
CA LEU A 22 27.25 13.34 8.30
C LEU A 22 26.94 12.20 9.31
N SER A 23 27.94 11.71 10.05
CA SER A 23 27.79 10.56 10.96
C SER A 23 27.78 10.89 12.46
N CYS A 24 27.68 12.16 12.86
CA CYS A 24 27.62 12.56 14.27
C CYS A 24 26.26 13.18 14.63
N LYS A 25 25.20 12.39 14.49
CA LYS A 25 23.86 12.71 15.00
C LYS A 25 23.26 11.45 15.63
N GLY A 26 23.81 11.06 16.77
CA GLY A 26 23.32 9.94 17.55
C GLY A 26 24.04 9.86 18.89
N TYR A 27 23.26 9.81 19.96
CA TYR A 27 23.64 9.50 21.34
C TYR A 27 24.46 10.57 22.09
N SER A 28 23.76 11.40 22.87
CA SER A 28 24.32 11.93 24.13
C SER A 28 23.69 11.14 25.26
N GLU A 29 24.37 10.06 25.63
CA GLU A 29 24.17 9.32 26.86
C GLU A 29 24.77 10.12 28.02
N LEU A 30 24.12 10.01 29.17
CA LEU A 30 24.46 10.66 30.44
C LEU A 30 25.87 10.24 30.90
N GLY A 31 26.79 11.18 31.04
CA GLY A 31 28.11 10.96 31.63
C GLY A 31 28.50 12.14 32.52
N PHE A 32 28.29 11.99 33.83
CA PHE A 32 28.91 12.82 34.87
C PHE A 32 30.42 12.49 34.97
N VAL A 33 31.18 13.33 35.70
CA VAL A 33 32.61 13.23 36.09
C VAL A 33 33.53 14.10 35.20
N HIS A 34 34.44 14.97 35.65
CA HIS A 34 35.00 15.39 36.95
C HIS A 34 35.39 16.88 36.80
N LEU A 35 35.27 17.69 37.86
CA LEU A 35 35.92 19.00 37.93
C LEU A 35 37.39 18.77 38.35
N GLU A 36 38.33 19.26 37.56
CA GLU A 36 39.65 19.67 38.05
C GLU A 36 39.90 21.11 37.61
N GLU A 37 40.25 21.93 38.59
CA GLU A 37 40.63 23.33 38.45
C GLU A 37 41.95 23.46 37.71
N ASN A 38 42.01 24.39 36.76
CA ASN A 38 43.18 25.26 36.69
C ASN A 38 42.75 26.64 36.17
N GLU A 39 43.08 27.66 36.96
CA GLU A 39 42.80 29.07 36.72
C GLU A 39 43.69 29.63 35.61
N GLU A 40 43.11 30.40 34.68
CA GLU A 40 43.70 31.67 34.20
C GLU A 40 42.69 32.46 33.32
N ALA A 41 42.45 33.72 33.72
CA ALA A 41 41.97 34.89 32.97
C ALA A 41 40.61 34.89 32.21
N THR A 42 39.79 35.91 32.55
CA THR A 42 38.43 36.31 32.10
C THR A 42 38.17 36.50 30.58
N PRO A 43 36.89 36.62 30.07
CA PRO A 43 35.63 36.75 30.80
C PRO A 43 34.48 35.80 30.39
N ARG A 44 33.61 35.64 31.37
CA ARG A 44 32.31 34.95 31.45
C ARG A 44 31.22 35.49 30.48
N TRP A 45 31.52 35.69 29.19
CA TRP A 45 30.56 36.17 28.18
C TRP A 45 30.33 35.23 26.98
N CYS A 46 31.22 34.25 26.74
CA CYS A 46 31.06 33.32 25.62
C CYS A 46 30.06 32.18 25.91
N SER A 47 29.91 31.76 27.17
CA SER A 47 28.94 30.73 27.57
C SER A 47 27.48 31.20 27.41
N PHE A 48 27.18 32.44 27.80
CA PHE A 48 25.83 33.02 27.64
C PHE A 48 25.41 33.19 26.18
N ARG A 49 26.34 33.50 25.26
CA ARG A 49 26.04 33.61 23.83
C ARG A 49 25.70 32.25 23.21
N SER A 50 26.43 31.20 23.60
CA SER A 50 26.15 29.82 23.17
C SER A 50 24.81 29.31 23.71
N ILE A 51 24.53 29.54 24.99
CA ILE A 51 23.25 29.21 25.63
C ILE A 51 22.10 29.99 24.98
N ARG A 52 22.26 31.29 24.73
CA ARG A 52 21.25 32.12 24.04
C ARG A 52 20.99 31.64 22.62
N HIS A 53 22.02 31.19 21.90
CA HIS A 53 21.85 30.65 20.54
C HIS A 53 21.15 29.28 20.55
N LYS A 54 21.43 28.43 21.55
CA LYS A 54 20.71 27.17 21.77
C LYS A 54 19.25 27.42 22.14
N PHE A 55 18.97 28.36 23.03
CA PHE A 55 17.60 28.77 23.37
C PHE A 55 16.87 29.40 22.18
N ALA A 56 17.53 30.22 21.37
CA ALA A 56 16.93 30.80 20.17
C ALA A 56 16.61 29.72 19.12
N ASN A 57 17.49 28.74 18.92
CA ASN A 57 17.22 27.60 18.03
C ASN A 57 16.10 26.71 18.58
N TRP A 58 16.08 26.45 19.89
CA TRP A 58 15.01 25.70 20.54
C TRP A 58 13.68 26.45 20.39
N TRP A 59 13.66 27.76 20.62
CA TRP A 59 12.49 28.62 20.45
C TRP A 59 12.00 28.69 19.00
N LYS A 60 12.91 28.71 18.02
CA LYS A 60 12.54 28.63 16.60
C LYS A 60 11.92 27.26 16.29
N THR A 61 12.54 26.19 16.79
CA THR A 61 12.03 24.82 16.63
C THR A 61 10.65 24.65 17.27
N THR A 62 10.44 25.19 18.48
CA THR A 62 9.14 25.10 19.15
C THR A 62 8.09 25.94 18.43
N LYS A 63 8.45 27.11 17.88
CA LYS A 63 7.55 27.88 17.01
C LYS A 63 7.17 27.11 15.75
N ASP A 64 8.13 26.46 15.09
CA ASP A 64 7.87 25.67 13.89
C ASP A 64 6.99 24.45 14.21
N VAL A 65 7.22 23.78 15.34
CA VAL A 65 6.36 22.68 15.83
C VAL A 65 4.96 23.20 16.20
N ALA A 66 4.86 24.36 16.84
CA ALA A 66 3.58 24.96 17.18
C ALA A 66 2.80 25.39 15.93
N ALA A 67 3.48 25.95 14.93
CA ALA A 67 2.88 26.30 13.64
C ALA A 67 2.36 25.06 12.91
N LYS A 68 3.16 23.98 12.84
CA LYS A 68 2.71 22.69 12.28
C LYS A 68 1.59 22.06 13.09
N GLY A 69 1.62 22.17 14.41
CA GLY A 69 0.55 21.71 15.30
C GLY A 69 -0.75 22.48 15.08
N TRP A 70 -0.65 23.79 14.86
CA TRP A 70 -1.77 24.66 14.52
C TRP A 70 -2.35 24.32 13.15
N GLU A 71 -1.50 24.14 12.14
CA GLU A 71 -1.89 23.70 10.80
C GLU A 71 -2.54 22.31 10.82
N MET A 72 -2.02 21.38 11.64
CA MET A 72 -2.63 20.05 11.84
C MET A 72 -4.04 20.16 12.43
N GLY A 73 -4.25 21.06 13.38
CA GLY A 73 -5.55 21.30 14.00
C GLY A 73 -6.57 21.95 13.06
N LEU A 74 -6.11 22.89 12.21
CA LEU A 74 -6.95 23.50 11.17
C LEU A 74 -7.31 22.52 10.06
N SER A 75 -6.37 21.65 9.67
CA SER A 75 -6.56 20.68 8.59
C SER A 75 -7.55 19.57 8.96
N ASP A 76 -7.55 19.12 10.22
CA ASP A 76 -8.51 18.14 10.74
C ASP A 76 -8.96 18.50 12.16
N PRO A 77 -10.10 19.21 12.32
CA PRO A 77 -10.59 19.63 13.63
C PRO A 77 -10.92 18.45 14.55
N ARG A 78 -11.12 17.25 13.99
CA ARG A 78 -11.38 16.02 14.76
C ARG A 78 -10.19 15.64 15.64
N LYS A 79 -8.97 16.00 15.24
CA LYS A 79 -7.75 15.76 16.05
C LYS A 79 -7.74 16.58 17.33
N ILE A 80 -8.14 17.86 17.25
CA ILE A 80 -8.29 18.72 18.43
C ILE A 80 -9.36 18.17 19.36
N VAL A 81 -10.52 17.81 18.80
CA VAL A 81 -11.62 17.22 19.55
C VAL A 81 -11.17 15.93 20.26
N PHE A 82 -10.44 15.05 19.56
CA PHE A 82 -9.87 13.84 20.15
C PHE A 82 -8.92 14.13 21.32
N SER A 83 -7.98 15.06 21.15
CA SER A 83 -7.05 15.45 22.22
C SER A 83 -7.79 16.01 23.44
N ALA A 84 -8.82 16.83 23.22
CA ALA A 84 -9.65 17.36 24.29
C ALA A 84 -10.43 16.25 25.03
N LYS A 85 -10.99 15.28 24.29
CA LYS A 85 -11.66 14.12 24.89
C LYS A 85 -10.72 13.27 25.73
N MET A 86 -9.50 13.04 25.25
CA MET A 86 -8.49 12.29 26.00
C MET A 86 -8.16 12.99 27.33
N GLY A 87 -7.97 14.31 27.30
CA GLY A 87 -7.80 15.12 28.51
C GLY A 87 -9.01 15.04 29.45
N LEU A 88 -10.23 15.09 28.91
CA LEU A 88 -11.46 14.94 29.68
C LEU A 88 -11.57 13.54 30.33
N ALA A 89 -11.24 12.47 29.60
CA ALA A 89 -11.28 11.11 30.13
C ALA A 89 -10.28 10.94 31.29
N LEU A 90 -9.07 11.51 31.16
CA LEU A 90 -8.09 11.55 32.25
C LEU A 90 -8.57 12.39 33.44
N MET A 91 -9.17 13.55 33.19
CA MET A 91 -9.76 14.37 34.25
C MET A 91 -10.85 13.60 35.00
N LEU A 92 -11.77 12.95 34.28
CA LEU A 92 -12.88 12.20 34.86
C LEU A 92 -12.41 10.98 35.66
N ILE A 93 -11.46 10.19 35.15
CA ILE A 93 -10.96 9.03 35.90
C ILE A 93 -10.21 9.47 37.16
N THR A 94 -9.42 10.55 37.10
CA THR A 94 -8.73 11.10 38.28
C THR A 94 -9.72 11.66 39.30
N LEU A 95 -10.75 12.38 38.84
CA LEU A 95 -11.83 12.87 39.70
C LEU A 95 -12.61 11.73 40.36
N LEU A 96 -12.91 10.65 39.61
CA LEU A 96 -13.54 9.45 40.16
C LEU A 96 -12.67 8.74 41.19
N ILE A 97 -11.34 8.72 41.00
CA ILE A 97 -10.39 8.16 41.98
C ILE A 97 -10.40 8.99 43.27
N PHE A 98 -10.37 10.32 43.18
CA PHE A 98 -10.41 11.18 44.38
C PHE A 98 -11.76 11.17 45.09
N LEU A 99 -12.89 11.07 44.37
CA LEU A 99 -14.21 10.97 44.99
C LEU A 99 -14.50 9.61 45.62
N LYS A 100 -13.77 8.54 45.24
CA LYS A 100 -13.95 7.17 45.74
C LYS A 100 -13.10 6.81 46.96
N GLU A 101 -12.88 7.76 47.87
CA GLU A 101 -12.27 7.50 49.18
C GLU A 101 -12.95 6.45 50.10
N PRO A 102 -14.18 5.90 49.93
CA PRO A 102 -14.71 4.93 50.90
C PRO A 102 -14.22 3.47 50.69
N VAL A 103 -13.45 3.15 49.65
CA VAL A 103 -12.83 1.81 49.48
C VAL A 103 -11.31 1.94 49.61
N LYS A 104 -10.81 1.73 50.83
CA LYS A 104 -9.42 2.00 51.25
C LYS A 104 -8.36 1.29 50.38
N ASP A 105 -8.70 0.22 49.68
CA ASP A 105 -7.77 -0.59 48.89
C ASP A 105 -7.65 -0.18 47.41
N LEU A 106 -8.59 0.60 46.86
CA LEU A 106 -8.54 1.03 45.45
C LEU A 106 -7.46 2.10 45.19
N GLY A 107 -7.13 2.93 46.18
CA GLY A 107 -6.15 4.01 46.05
C GLY A 107 -4.76 3.51 45.66
N ARG A 108 -4.32 2.38 46.25
CA ARG A 108 -2.99 1.79 46.03
C ARG A 108 -2.77 1.30 44.60
N TYR A 109 -3.84 0.93 43.91
CA TYR A 109 -3.82 0.37 42.56
C TYR A 109 -4.37 1.34 41.48
N SER A 110 -4.74 2.57 41.86
CA SER A 110 -5.40 3.55 41.00
C SER A 110 -4.61 3.92 39.72
N VAL A 111 -3.28 3.77 39.74
CA VAL A 111 -2.41 3.94 38.56
C VAL A 111 -2.87 3.06 37.39
N TRP A 112 -3.39 1.86 37.65
CA TRP A 112 -3.85 0.93 36.61
C TRP A 112 -5.08 1.43 35.87
N ALA A 113 -5.98 2.16 36.53
CA ALA A 113 -7.14 2.78 35.89
C ALA A 113 -6.69 3.93 34.97
N ILE A 114 -5.79 4.79 35.44
CA ILE A 114 -5.22 5.89 34.65
C ILE A 114 -4.46 5.33 33.43
N LEU A 115 -3.59 4.33 33.64
CA LEU A 115 -2.85 3.67 32.56
C LEU A 115 -3.81 3.01 31.55
N THR A 116 -4.95 2.50 32.00
CA THR A 116 -5.97 1.94 31.10
C THR A 116 -6.52 3.03 30.20
N VAL A 117 -6.85 4.21 30.72
CA VAL A 117 -7.29 5.34 29.89
C VAL A 117 -6.22 5.70 28.86
N VAL A 118 -4.97 5.83 29.28
CA VAL A 118 -3.86 6.19 28.36
C VAL A 118 -3.65 5.19 27.23
N VAL A 119 -3.77 3.89 27.51
CA VAL A 119 -3.43 2.85 26.52
C VAL A 119 -4.63 2.38 25.70
N VAL A 120 -5.84 2.48 26.23
CA VAL A 120 -7.07 2.01 25.56
C VAL A 120 -7.74 3.11 24.75
N PHE A 121 -7.62 4.37 25.17
CA PHE A 121 -8.28 5.49 24.50
C PHE A 121 -7.63 5.77 23.15
N GLU A 122 -8.35 5.46 22.08
CA GLU A 122 -7.88 5.58 20.70
C GLU A 122 -8.76 6.54 19.89
N PHE A 123 -8.26 6.94 18.72
CA PHE A 123 -8.90 7.96 17.87
C PHE A 123 -10.34 7.61 17.48
N SER A 124 -10.62 6.34 17.18
CA SER A 124 -11.96 5.85 16.83
C SER A 124 -12.59 5.04 17.97
N ILE A 125 -13.93 4.98 17.94
CA ILE A 125 -14.71 4.18 18.90
C ILE A 125 -14.39 2.69 18.74
N GLY A 126 -14.33 2.18 17.50
CA GLY A 126 -13.98 0.78 17.24
C GLY A 126 -12.58 0.38 17.72
N ALA A 127 -11.59 1.27 17.57
CA ALA A 127 -10.25 1.04 18.10
C ALA A 127 -10.23 1.00 19.64
N THR A 128 -10.97 1.91 20.28
CA THR A 128 -11.10 1.92 21.75
C THR A 128 -11.81 0.66 22.26
N LEU A 129 -12.90 0.24 21.61
CA LEU A 129 -13.64 -0.97 21.96
C LEU A 129 -12.80 -2.23 21.79
N SER A 130 -12.13 -2.39 20.64
CA SER A 130 -11.26 -3.55 20.38
C SER A 130 -10.10 -3.65 21.37
N LYS A 131 -9.40 -2.54 21.66
CA LYS A 131 -8.33 -2.52 22.68
C LYS A 131 -8.87 -2.74 24.08
N GLY A 132 -9.99 -2.13 24.44
CA GLY A 132 -10.62 -2.30 25.75
C GLY A 132 -11.04 -3.75 26.00
N PHE A 133 -11.68 -4.38 25.01
CA PHE A 133 -12.06 -5.78 25.05
C PHE A 133 -10.84 -6.70 25.14
N ASN A 134 -9.82 -6.50 24.29
CA ASN A 134 -8.57 -7.26 24.34
C ASN A 134 -7.84 -7.12 25.69
N ARG A 135 -7.88 -5.92 26.31
CA ARG A 135 -7.33 -5.70 27.66
C ARG A 135 -8.10 -6.48 28.71
N GLY A 136 -9.43 -6.37 28.69
CA GLY A 136 -10.32 -7.07 29.61
C GLY A 136 -10.15 -8.57 29.52
N LEU A 137 -10.18 -9.12 28.30
CA LEU A 137 -10.00 -10.54 28.05
C LEU A 137 -8.62 -11.04 28.49
N GLY A 138 -7.55 -10.31 28.15
CA GLY A 138 -6.19 -10.67 28.55
C GLY A 138 -5.97 -10.61 30.07
N THR A 139 -6.53 -9.62 30.77
CA THR A 139 -6.45 -9.56 32.24
C THR A 139 -7.32 -10.61 32.90
N PHE A 140 -8.53 -10.87 32.41
CA PHE A 140 -9.41 -11.90 32.95
C PHE A 140 -8.79 -13.30 32.85
N SER A 141 -8.30 -13.67 31.66
CA SER A 141 -7.65 -14.98 31.46
C SER A 141 -6.34 -15.11 32.24
N ALA A 142 -5.55 -14.03 32.33
CA ALA A 142 -4.33 -14.02 33.14
C ALA A 142 -4.63 -14.17 34.64
N GLY A 143 -5.67 -13.50 35.14
CA GLY A 143 -6.11 -13.60 36.53
C GLY A 143 -6.57 -15.02 36.87
N GLY A 144 -7.43 -15.62 36.04
CA GLY A 144 -7.89 -16.99 36.23
C GLY A 144 -6.74 -18.01 36.23
N LEU A 145 -5.81 -17.89 35.28
CA LEU A 145 -4.65 -18.77 35.21
C LEU A 145 -3.68 -18.55 36.37
N ALA A 146 -3.47 -17.30 36.79
CA ALA A 146 -2.63 -16.98 37.94
C ALA A 146 -3.19 -17.56 39.24
N LEU A 147 -4.51 -17.55 39.44
CA LEU A 147 -5.14 -18.20 40.59
C LEU A 147 -4.93 -19.71 40.58
N ALA A 148 -5.11 -20.36 39.43
CA ALA A 148 -4.86 -21.80 39.28
C ALA A 148 -3.40 -22.17 39.58
N MET A 149 -2.45 -21.36 39.11
CA MET A 149 -1.02 -21.57 39.36
C MET A 149 -0.62 -21.22 40.79
N ALA A 150 -1.29 -20.25 41.43
CA ALA A 150 -1.08 -19.92 42.84
C ALA A 150 -1.44 -21.11 43.74
N GLU A 151 -2.62 -21.71 43.53
CA GLU A 151 -3.04 -22.93 44.26
C GLU A 151 -2.08 -24.11 44.02
N LEU A 152 -1.58 -24.27 42.79
CA LEU A 152 -0.59 -25.29 42.49
C LEU A 152 0.75 -25.03 43.22
N SER A 153 1.15 -23.77 43.34
CA SER A 153 2.38 -23.39 44.03
C SER A 153 2.29 -23.57 45.54
N THR A 154 1.12 -23.35 46.15
CA THR A 154 0.90 -23.60 47.59
C THR A 154 0.95 -25.08 47.92
N LEU A 155 0.49 -25.96 47.03
CA LEU A 155 0.63 -27.41 47.17
C LEU A 155 2.10 -27.87 47.13
N ALA A 156 2.98 -27.12 46.45
CA ALA A 156 4.40 -27.44 46.35
C ALA A 156 5.21 -27.07 47.62
N GLY A 157 4.61 -26.34 48.56
CA GLY A 157 5.20 -26.01 49.86
C GLY A 157 6.56 -25.31 49.74
N LYS A 158 7.65 -26.01 50.10
CA LYS A 158 9.03 -25.47 50.09
C LYS A 158 9.53 -25.08 48.69
N TRP A 159 8.91 -25.62 47.64
CA TRP A 159 9.29 -25.35 46.25
C TRP A 159 8.40 -24.28 45.59
N GLU A 160 7.56 -23.57 46.36
CA GLU A 160 6.64 -22.55 45.86
C GLU A 160 7.33 -21.53 44.94
N GLU A 161 8.46 -20.96 45.37
CA GLU A 161 9.22 -19.97 44.58
C GLU A 161 9.68 -20.53 43.23
N VAL A 162 10.17 -21.77 43.22
CA VAL A 162 10.66 -22.43 42.01
C VAL A 162 9.50 -22.71 41.05
N VAL A 163 8.35 -23.15 41.58
CA VAL A 163 7.14 -23.38 40.78
C VAL A 163 6.64 -22.07 40.16
N ILE A 164 6.66 -20.97 40.91
CA ILE A 164 6.27 -19.64 40.38
C ILE A 164 7.20 -19.21 39.25
N ILE A 165 8.53 -19.32 39.44
CA ILE A 165 9.51 -18.92 38.41
C ILE A 165 9.35 -19.75 37.13
N ILE A 166 9.22 -21.08 37.26
CA ILE A 166 9.00 -21.97 36.11
C ILE A 166 7.67 -21.66 35.43
N SER A 167 6.61 -21.36 36.18
CA SER A 167 5.31 -21.01 35.61
C SER A 167 5.37 -19.74 34.76
N ILE A 168 6.09 -18.71 35.24
CA ILE A 168 6.28 -17.44 34.51
C ILE A 168 7.04 -17.68 33.22
N PHE A 169 8.07 -18.54 33.23
CA PHE A 169 8.81 -18.90 32.03
C PHE A 169 7.92 -19.61 31.01
N ILE A 170 7.19 -20.65 31.42
CA ILE A 170 6.33 -21.45 30.53
C ILE A 170 5.24 -20.56 29.91
N ILE A 171 4.53 -19.80 30.73
CA ILE A 171 3.42 -18.96 30.26
C ILE A 171 3.93 -17.80 29.41
N GLY A 172 5.07 -17.20 29.78
CA GLY A 172 5.73 -16.18 28.98
C GLY A 172 6.16 -16.71 27.60
N PHE A 173 6.73 -17.91 27.55
CA PHE A 173 7.09 -18.59 26.31
C PHE A 173 5.85 -18.88 25.44
N CYS A 174 4.84 -19.53 26.01
CA CYS A 174 3.61 -19.89 25.29
C CYS A 174 2.87 -18.65 24.76
N ALA A 175 2.71 -17.60 25.58
CA ALA A 175 2.05 -16.36 25.16
C ALA A 175 2.83 -15.62 24.06
N THR A 176 4.17 -15.60 24.15
CA THR A 176 5.01 -14.97 23.13
C THR A 176 5.00 -15.77 21.82
N TYR A 177 5.02 -17.10 21.91
CA TYR A 177 4.93 -17.97 20.73
C TYR A 177 3.56 -17.85 20.05
N ALA A 178 2.46 -17.87 20.82
CA ALA A 178 1.11 -17.69 20.29
C ALA A 178 0.95 -16.34 19.58
N LYS A 179 1.57 -15.28 20.10
CA LYS A 179 1.58 -13.95 19.48
C LYS A 179 2.23 -13.93 18.08
N LEU A 180 3.23 -14.77 17.81
CA LEU A 180 3.92 -14.81 16.52
C LEU A 180 3.07 -15.45 15.40
N TYR A 181 1.99 -16.13 15.78
CA TYR A 181 1.13 -16.80 14.81
C TYR A 181 0.25 -15.79 14.05
N PRO A 182 0.23 -15.78 12.70
CA PRO A 182 -0.42 -14.73 11.92
C PRO A 182 -1.91 -14.51 12.22
N THR A 183 -2.65 -15.59 12.53
CA THR A 183 -4.09 -15.48 12.85
C THR A 183 -4.35 -14.80 14.21
N MET A 184 -3.36 -14.77 15.10
CA MET A 184 -3.46 -14.17 16.43
C MET A 184 -3.06 -12.70 16.45
N LYS A 185 -2.69 -12.11 15.30
CA LYS A 185 -2.28 -10.70 15.18
C LYS A 185 -3.29 -9.71 15.77
N ALA A 186 -4.59 -9.99 15.61
CA ALA A 186 -5.67 -9.17 16.18
C ALA A 186 -5.68 -9.13 17.73
N TYR A 187 -5.09 -10.16 18.37
CA TYR A 187 -5.01 -10.31 19.82
C TYR A 187 -3.63 -9.95 20.39
N GLU A 188 -2.71 -9.42 19.58
CA GLU A 188 -1.34 -9.11 20.02
C GLU A 188 -1.32 -8.25 21.28
N TYR A 189 -2.18 -7.22 21.33
CA TYR A 189 -2.32 -6.37 22.50
C TYR A 189 -2.81 -7.14 23.74
N GLY A 190 -3.79 -8.03 23.55
CA GLY A 190 -4.32 -8.90 24.60
C GLY A 190 -3.25 -9.82 25.18
N PHE A 191 -2.40 -10.45 24.35
CA PHE A 191 -1.28 -11.27 24.82
C PHE A 191 -0.25 -10.48 25.61
N ARG A 192 0.10 -9.26 25.19
CA ARG A 192 1.02 -8.39 25.95
C ARG A 192 0.44 -8.07 27.33
N VAL A 193 -0.85 -7.72 27.39
CA VAL A 193 -1.54 -7.42 28.66
C VAL A 193 -1.64 -8.68 29.52
N PHE A 194 -1.93 -9.84 28.92
CA PHE A 194 -2.00 -11.12 29.60
C PHE A 194 -0.69 -11.45 30.31
N THR A 195 0.44 -11.45 29.61
CA THR A 195 1.75 -11.75 30.19
C THR A 195 2.11 -10.78 31.31
N LEU A 196 1.93 -9.47 31.09
CA LEU A 196 2.18 -8.44 32.11
C LEU A 196 1.28 -8.62 33.35
N THR A 197 0.03 -9.04 33.14
CA THR A 197 -0.92 -9.27 34.22
C THR A 197 -0.59 -10.52 35.01
N TYR A 198 -0.28 -11.62 34.32
CA TYR A 198 0.10 -12.88 34.95
C TYR A 198 1.35 -12.69 35.82
N CYS A 199 2.43 -12.13 35.28
CA CYS A 199 3.65 -11.88 36.03
C CYS A 199 3.40 -10.97 37.25
N PHE A 200 2.60 -9.91 37.09
CA PHE A 200 2.26 -9.02 38.19
C PHE A 200 1.47 -9.73 39.29
N ILE A 201 0.44 -10.50 38.96
CA ILE A 201 -0.40 -11.19 39.96
C ILE A 201 0.42 -12.25 40.67
N MET A 202 1.25 -13.02 39.97
CA MET A 202 2.11 -14.03 40.59
C MET A 202 3.12 -13.41 41.56
N VAL A 203 3.81 -12.34 41.16
CA VAL A 203 4.83 -11.68 42.01
C VAL A 203 4.21 -10.89 43.16
N SER A 204 3.14 -10.13 42.90
CA SER A 204 2.44 -9.35 43.92
C SER A 204 1.72 -10.26 44.91
N GLY A 205 1.02 -11.27 44.42
CA GLY A 205 0.27 -12.23 45.23
C GLY A 205 1.18 -13.10 46.09
N TYR A 206 2.38 -13.45 45.62
CA TYR A 206 3.37 -14.14 46.46
C TYR A 206 3.82 -13.27 47.67
N ARG A 207 3.97 -11.94 47.47
CA ARG A 207 4.37 -11.01 48.55
C ARG A 207 3.25 -10.69 49.53
N THR A 208 2.01 -10.51 49.05
CA THR A 208 0.87 -10.12 49.89
C THR A 208 0.03 -11.30 50.37
N ARG A 209 0.23 -12.50 49.80
CA ARG A 209 -0.58 -13.72 50.01
C ARG A 209 -2.07 -13.58 49.65
N GLU A 210 -2.45 -12.50 48.97
CA GLU A 210 -3.82 -12.14 48.58
C GLU A 210 -3.99 -12.15 47.05
N PHE A 211 -3.94 -13.33 46.44
CA PHE A 211 -4.03 -13.47 44.98
C PHE A 211 -5.40 -13.06 44.43
N ILE A 212 -6.49 -13.46 45.10
CA ILE A 212 -7.88 -13.20 44.67
C ILE A 212 -8.18 -11.71 44.69
N GLU A 213 -7.87 -11.03 45.80
CA GLU A 213 -8.11 -9.60 45.94
C GLU A 213 -7.32 -8.77 44.94
N THR A 214 -6.04 -9.15 44.71
CA THR A 214 -5.19 -8.51 43.69
C THR A 214 -5.78 -8.67 42.28
N ALA A 215 -6.28 -9.86 41.94
CA ALA A 215 -6.86 -10.13 40.63
C ALA A 215 -8.19 -9.37 40.41
N ILE A 216 -9.10 -9.40 41.39
CA ILE A 216 -10.41 -8.72 41.31
C ILE A 216 -10.23 -7.21 41.23
N THR A 217 -9.40 -6.64 42.12
CA THR A 217 -9.16 -5.19 42.16
C THR A 217 -8.60 -4.69 40.83
N ARG A 218 -7.66 -5.44 40.23
CA ARG A 218 -7.10 -5.11 38.93
C ARG A 218 -8.15 -5.14 37.81
N PHE A 219 -9.00 -6.16 37.79
CA PHE A 219 -10.07 -6.26 36.79
C PHE A 219 -11.06 -5.10 36.92
N LEU A 220 -11.50 -4.77 38.14
CA LEU A 220 -12.43 -3.66 38.39
C LEU A 220 -11.86 -2.30 37.99
N LEU A 221 -10.57 -2.04 38.25
CA LEU A 221 -9.91 -0.79 37.84
C LEU A 221 -9.78 -0.66 36.32
N ILE A 222 -9.54 -1.78 35.62
CA ILE A 222 -9.53 -1.79 34.15
C ILE A 222 -10.94 -1.58 33.60
N ALA A 223 -11.94 -2.24 34.16
CA ALA A 223 -13.35 -2.05 33.78
C ALA A 223 -13.79 -0.60 34.01
N LEU A 224 -13.40 0.02 35.12
CA LEU A 224 -13.66 1.43 35.41
C LEU A 224 -12.99 2.35 34.37
N GLY A 225 -11.69 2.17 34.11
CA GLY A 225 -10.96 2.96 33.13
C GLY A 225 -11.54 2.82 31.72
N ALA A 226 -11.80 1.60 31.27
CA ALA A 226 -12.42 1.32 29.98
C ALA A 226 -13.85 1.90 29.89
N GLY A 227 -14.63 1.83 30.96
CA GLY A 227 -15.96 2.41 31.04
C GLY A 227 -15.94 3.94 30.85
N VAL A 228 -15.01 4.64 31.51
CA VAL A 228 -14.83 6.09 31.33
C VAL A 228 -14.40 6.41 29.90
N CYS A 229 -13.47 5.64 29.33
CA CYS A 229 -13.07 5.81 27.92
C CYS A 229 -14.25 5.71 26.96
N LEU A 230 -15.05 4.66 27.10
CA LEU A 230 -16.21 4.43 26.23
C LEU A 230 -17.28 5.50 26.41
N LEU A 231 -17.56 5.91 27.66
CA LEU A 231 -18.50 6.97 27.96
C LEU A 231 -18.11 8.27 27.25
N VAL A 232 -16.86 8.70 27.40
CA VAL A 232 -16.37 9.92 26.76
C VAL A 232 -16.39 9.81 25.24
N ASN A 233 -15.93 8.68 24.68
CA ASN A 233 -15.83 8.51 23.22
C ASN A 233 -17.19 8.42 22.52
N ILE A 234 -18.20 7.81 23.17
CA ILE A 234 -19.54 7.65 22.60
C ILE A 234 -20.37 8.93 22.79
N CYS A 235 -20.28 9.58 23.96
CA CYS A 235 -21.14 10.72 24.28
C CYS A 235 -20.67 12.05 23.65
N ILE A 236 -19.37 12.23 23.45
CA ILE A 236 -18.80 13.50 22.96
C ILE A 236 -18.31 13.29 21.54
N TYR A 237 -18.97 13.90 20.55
CA TYR A 237 -18.59 13.93 19.13
C TYR A 237 -18.02 12.59 18.61
N PRO A 238 -18.83 11.53 18.45
CA PRO A 238 -18.33 10.20 18.13
C PRO A 238 -17.55 10.17 16.80
N ILE A 239 -16.40 9.50 16.79
CA ILE A 239 -15.53 9.34 15.60
C ILE A 239 -15.56 7.86 15.20
N TRP A 240 -16.00 7.59 13.98
CA TRP A 240 -16.25 6.24 13.46
C TRP A 240 -15.22 5.86 12.39
N ALA A 241 -14.54 4.73 12.58
CA ALA A 241 -13.62 4.16 11.60
C ALA A 241 -14.35 3.65 10.35
N GLY A 242 -15.59 3.14 10.49
CA GLY A 242 -16.40 2.70 9.36
C GLY A 242 -16.74 3.85 8.40
N GLU A 243 -17.04 5.04 8.94
CA GLU A 243 -17.29 6.23 8.13
C GLU A 243 -16.02 6.74 7.44
N ASP A 244 -14.88 6.73 8.12
CA ASP A 244 -13.59 7.06 7.51
C ASP A 244 -13.23 6.08 6.38
N LEU A 245 -13.48 4.78 6.55
CA LEU A 245 -13.28 3.78 5.50
C LEU A 245 -14.18 4.04 4.30
N HIS A 246 -15.47 4.25 4.53
CA HIS A 246 -16.43 4.55 3.48
C HIS A 246 -16.01 5.77 2.65
N ASN A 247 -15.65 6.86 3.34
CA ASN A 247 -15.20 8.10 2.71
C ASN A 247 -13.87 7.91 1.96
N LEU A 248 -12.94 7.12 2.49
CA LEU A 248 -11.68 6.79 1.85
C LEU A 248 -11.90 6.03 0.54
N VAL A 249 -12.73 4.99 0.55
CA VAL A 249 -13.06 4.21 -0.65
C VAL A 249 -13.70 5.12 -1.71
N ALA A 250 -14.73 5.89 -1.34
CA ALA A 250 -15.39 6.81 -2.27
C ALA A 250 -14.42 7.87 -2.84
N LYS A 251 -13.50 8.40 -2.03
CA LYS A 251 -12.49 9.35 -2.47
C LYS A 251 -11.49 8.71 -3.44
N ASN A 252 -11.07 7.47 -3.19
CA ASN A 252 -10.17 6.74 -4.06
C ASN A 252 -10.78 6.54 -5.46
N PHE A 253 -12.08 6.23 -5.56
CA PHE A 253 -12.79 6.17 -6.86
C PHE A 253 -12.68 7.48 -7.65
N MET A 254 -12.94 8.61 -7.00
CA MET A 254 -12.81 9.93 -7.62
C MET A 254 -11.38 10.24 -8.02
N GLY A 255 -10.40 9.85 -7.19
CA GLY A 255 -8.98 10.01 -7.46
C GLY A 255 -8.54 9.25 -8.71
N VAL A 256 -8.87 7.95 -8.80
CA VAL A 256 -8.52 7.11 -9.95
C VAL A 256 -9.20 7.59 -11.22
N ALA A 257 -10.47 8.02 -11.16
CA ALA A 257 -11.18 8.57 -12.31
C ALA A 257 -10.51 9.84 -12.88
N ASN A 258 -10.16 10.79 -12.01
CA ASN A 258 -9.48 12.02 -12.42
C ASN A 258 -8.08 11.73 -12.96
N SER A 259 -7.35 10.80 -12.35
CA SER A 259 -6.06 10.35 -12.85
C SER A 259 -6.16 9.70 -14.24
N LEU A 260 -7.18 8.87 -14.50
CA LEU A 260 -7.37 8.24 -15.81
C LEU A 260 -7.57 9.28 -16.92
N GLU A 261 -8.52 10.20 -16.74
CA GLU A 261 -8.76 11.28 -17.72
C GLU A 261 -7.52 12.14 -17.92
N GLY A 262 -6.85 12.50 -16.83
CA GLY A 262 -5.64 13.30 -16.90
C GLY A 262 -4.49 12.57 -17.59
N CYS A 263 -4.35 11.25 -17.39
CA CYS A 263 -3.36 10.46 -18.12
C CYS A 263 -3.65 10.42 -19.61
N VAL A 264 -4.90 10.19 -20.02
CA VAL A 264 -5.30 10.18 -21.44
C VAL A 264 -5.12 11.57 -22.07
N ASN A 265 -5.59 12.62 -21.41
CA ASN A 265 -5.42 13.99 -21.89
C ASN A 265 -3.94 14.40 -21.94
N GLY A 266 -3.15 14.03 -20.93
CA GLY A 266 -1.71 14.27 -20.88
C GLY A 266 -0.97 13.58 -22.03
N TYR A 267 -1.31 12.31 -22.30
CA TYR A 267 -0.73 11.54 -23.41
C TYR A 267 -1.02 12.14 -24.78
N LEU A 268 -2.25 12.65 -24.98
CA LEU A 268 -2.71 13.25 -26.24
C LEU A 268 -2.22 14.68 -26.46
N ASN A 269 -2.10 15.47 -25.39
CA ASN A 269 -1.74 16.88 -25.48
C ASN A 269 -0.23 17.13 -25.53
N CYS A 270 0.63 16.10 -25.44
CA CYS A 270 2.08 16.26 -25.32
C CYS A 270 2.68 17.28 -26.30
N VAL A 271 2.87 18.48 -25.77
CA VAL A 271 4.00 19.37 -26.03
C VAL A 271 5.24 18.49 -25.97
N GLU A 272 6.02 18.53 -27.05
CA GLU A 272 7.34 17.91 -27.15
C GLU A 272 8.06 18.05 -25.81
N TYR A 273 8.16 16.96 -25.04
CA TYR A 273 8.99 16.96 -23.84
C TYR A 273 10.40 17.25 -24.35
N GLU A 274 10.89 18.46 -24.10
CA GLU A 274 12.30 18.80 -24.28
C GLU A 274 13.08 17.63 -23.66
N ARG A 275 13.93 16.96 -24.46
CA ARG A 275 14.77 15.84 -24.01
C ARG A 275 15.47 16.25 -22.72
N VAL A 276 14.90 15.93 -21.56
CA VAL A 276 15.57 16.17 -20.29
C VAL A 276 16.67 15.13 -20.26
N PRO A 277 17.95 15.54 -20.31
CA PRO A 277 19.06 14.60 -20.28
C PRO A 277 18.94 13.80 -18.99
N SER A 278 19.18 12.49 -19.06
CA SER A 278 19.08 11.48 -18.00
C SER A 278 20.01 11.68 -16.78
N LYS A 279 20.34 12.92 -16.44
CA LYS A 279 20.81 13.31 -15.11
C LYS A 279 19.62 13.88 -14.36
N ILE A 280 19.08 13.02 -13.48
CA ILE A 280 18.29 13.31 -12.28
C ILE A 280 17.00 12.48 -12.31
N LEU A 281 17.11 11.26 -11.77
CA LEU A 281 16.03 10.44 -11.23
C LEU A 281 15.42 11.11 -9.97
N THR A 282 15.17 12.42 -10.03
CA THR A 282 14.41 13.21 -9.05
C THR A 282 13.42 14.12 -9.78
N TYR A 283 12.78 13.64 -10.84
CA TYR A 283 11.44 14.12 -11.13
C TYR A 283 10.58 13.67 -9.96
N GLN A 284 10.44 14.56 -8.98
CA GLN A 284 9.56 14.35 -7.85
C GLN A 284 8.14 14.55 -8.40
N ALA A 285 7.56 13.48 -8.95
CA ALA A 285 6.15 13.40 -9.32
C ALA A 285 5.21 13.62 -8.11
N SER A 286 5.72 14.07 -6.95
CA SER A 286 4.96 14.27 -5.73
C SER A 286 3.89 15.34 -5.86
N ASP A 287 4.05 16.28 -6.80
CA ASP A 287 3.22 17.49 -6.86
C ASP A 287 2.25 17.48 -8.06
N ASP A 288 2.26 16.43 -8.90
CA ASP A 288 1.27 16.29 -9.97
C ASP A 288 -0.08 15.81 -9.38
N PRO A 289 -1.18 16.58 -9.56
CA PRO A 289 -2.52 16.15 -9.18
C PRO A 289 -2.91 14.77 -9.73
N LEU A 290 -2.38 14.39 -10.91
CA LEU A 290 -2.64 13.09 -11.53
C LEU A 290 -2.00 11.95 -10.77
N TYR A 291 -0.79 12.16 -10.24
CA TYR A 291 -0.06 11.19 -9.45
C TYR A 291 -0.73 10.92 -8.10
N ALA A 292 -1.22 11.98 -7.43
CA ALA A 292 -1.85 11.87 -6.13
C ALA A 292 -3.13 11.00 -6.14
N GLY A 293 -3.91 11.05 -7.23
CA GLY A 293 -5.21 10.36 -7.35
C GLY A 293 -5.10 8.84 -7.25
N TYR A 294 -4.41 8.19 -8.20
CA TYR A 294 -4.26 6.74 -8.20
C TYR A 294 -3.29 6.22 -7.12
N ARG A 295 -2.30 7.03 -6.70
CA ARG A 295 -1.36 6.66 -5.63
C ARG A 295 -2.07 6.45 -4.30
N SER A 296 -3.01 7.33 -3.96
CA SER A 296 -3.87 7.18 -2.77
C SER A 296 -4.57 5.81 -2.75
N ALA A 297 -5.13 5.39 -3.89
CA ALA A 297 -5.78 4.08 -4.00
C ALA A 297 -4.81 2.90 -3.82
N VAL A 298 -3.59 3.00 -4.38
CA VAL A 298 -2.57 1.94 -4.28
C VAL A 298 -1.98 1.83 -2.88
N GLU A 299 -1.67 2.95 -2.23
CA GLU A 299 -1.02 2.98 -0.91
C GLU A 299 -2.00 2.80 0.27
N SER A 300 -3.31 2.91 0.02
CA SER A 300 -4.35 2.83 1.07
C SER A 300 -4.51 1.45 1.74
N THR A 301 -3.94 0.38 1.21
CA THR A 301 -4.16 -1.01 1.69
C THR A 301 -4.01 -1.16 3.20
N SER A 302 -2.91 -0.66 3.77
CA SER A 302 -2.65 -0.77 5.22
C SER A 302 -3.64 0.04 6.06
N THR A 303 -4.06 1.20 5.55
CA THR A 303 -5.05 2.04 6.21
C THR A 303 -6.45 1.43 6.16
N GLU A 304 -6.83 0.80 5.04
CA GLU A 304 -8.11 0.11 4.87
C GLU A 304 -8.22 -1.11 5.79
N GLU A 305 -7.16 -1.93 5.86
CA GLU A 305 -7.10 -3.08 6.77
C GLU A 305 -7.23 -2.65 8.24
N ALA A 306 -6.53 -1.59 8.62
CA ALA A 306 -6.64 -1.04 9.97
C ALA A 306 -8.07 -0.54 10.26
N LEU A 307 -8.67 0.24 9.36
CA LEU A 307 -10.01 0.79 9.53
C LEU A 307 -11.08 -0.31 9.60
N VAL A 308 -11.02 -1.34 8.75
CA VAL A 308 -11.95 -2.48 8.84
C VAL A 308 -11.80 -3.23 10.15
N SER A 309 -10.57 -3.43 10.62
CA SER A 309 -10.32 -4.14 11.88
C SER A 309 -10.96 -3.43 13.07
N PHE A 310 -11.14 -2.11 13.00
CA PHE A 310 -11.83 -1.31 14.00
C PHE A 310 -13.33 -1.20 13.75
N ALA A 311 -13.75 -1.01 12.49
CA ALA A 311 -15.16 -0.82 12.11
C ALA A 311 -16.05 -2.02 12.48
N ILE A 312 -15.51 -3.23 12.49
CA ILE A 312 -16.24 -4.45 12.92
C ILE A 312 -16.68 -4.39 14.39
N TRP A 313 -16.00 -3.62 15.23
CA TRP A 313 -16.34 -3.47 16.64
C TRP A 313 -17.35 -2.36 16.90
N GLU A 314 -17.69 -1.56 15.90
CA GLU A 314 -18.55 -0.40 16.08
C GLU A 314 -20.02 -0.81 16.19
N PRO A 315 -20.78 -0.27 17.16
CA PRO A 315 -22.22 -0.45 17.19
C PRO A 315 -22.88 0.17 15.94
N PRO A 316 -24.11 -0.27 15.59
CA PRO A 316 -24.89 0.35 14.53
C PRO A 316 -25.02 1.85 14.73
N HIS A 317 -24.69 2.64 13.70
CA HIS A 317 -24.66 4.10 13.80
C HIS A 317 -24.99 4.75 12.45
N GLY A 318 -25.58 5.94 12.51
CA GLY A 318 -25.88 6.76 11.33
C GLY A 318 -26.63 5.98 10.22
N PRO A 319 -26.11 5.93 8.98
CA PRO A 319 -26.70 5.16 7.89
C PRO A 319 -26.42 3.65 8.00
N TYR A 320 -25.44 3.24 8.80
CA TYR A 320 -25.00 1.85 8.97
C TYR A 320 -25.78 1.16 10.10
N LYS A 321 -27.06 0.86 9.86
CA LYS A 321 -28.00 0.39 10.91
C LYS A 321 -27.95 -1.12 11.21
N MET A 322 -27.06 -1.87 10.56
CA MET A 322 -26.95 -3.33 10.74
C MET A 322 -25.93 -3.69 11.82
N LEU A 323 -26.26 -4.65 12.68
CA LEU A 323 -25.35 -5.17 13.74
C LEU A 323 -24.08 -5.83 13.18
N LYS A 324 -24.17 -6.46 12.00
CA LYS A 324 -23.03 -7.05 11.28
C LYS A 324 -22.94 -6.43 9.90
N TYR A 325 -22.54 -5.17 9.85
CA TYR A 325 -22.37 -4.46 8.59
C TYR A 325 -21.17 -5.03 7.78
N PRO A 326 -21.27 -5.16 6.44
CA PRO A 326 -20.28 -5.88 5.63
C PRO A 326 -19.03 -5.04 5.32
N TRP A 327 -18.28 -4.59 6.34
CA TRP A 327 -17.06 -3.79 6.16
C TRP A 327 -15.98 -4.48 5.31
N LYS A 328 -15.93 -5.82 5.31
CA LYS A 328 -14.98 -6.59 4.49
C LYS A 328 -15.24 -6.43 2.98
N ASN A 329 -16.49 -6.20 2.58
CA ASN A 329 -16.85 -6.00 1.18
C ASN A 329 -16.31 -4.65 0.65
N TYR A 330 -16.12 -3.64 1.51
CA TYR A 330 -15.42 -2.41 1.14
C TYR A 330 -13.96 -2.66 0.75
N ILE A 331 -13.25 -3.55 1.46
CA ILE A 331 -11.88 -3.95 1.06
C ILE A 331 -11.90 -4.71 -0.26
N LYS A 332 -12.88 -5.59 -0.48
CA LYS A 332 -13.00 -6.32 -1.76
C LYS A 332 -13.19 -5.33 -2.91
N LEU A 333 -14.11 -4.37 -2.76
CA LEU A 333 -14.35 -3.30 -3.73
C LEU A 333 -13.10 -2.44 -3.96
N SER A 334 -12.42 -2.02 -2.89
CA SER A 334 -11.18 -1.26 -3.02
C SER A 334 -10.04 -2.06 -3.65
N GLY A 335 -9.99 -3.38 -3.39
CA GLY A 335 -9.08 -4.31 -4.06
C GLY A 335 -9.28 -4.33 -5.56
N ALA A 336 -10.53 -4.44 -6.03
CA ALA A 336 -10.86 -4.36 -7.45
C ALA A 336 -10.47 -2.99 -8.06
N LEU A 337 -10.76 -1.89 -7.35
CA LEU A 337 -10.35 -0.54 -7.75
C LEU A 337 -8.82 -0.41 -7.87
N ARG A 338 -8.07 -1.01 -6.95
CA ARG A 338 -6.60 -1.00 -6.95
C ARG A 338 -6.02 -1.68 -8.19
N HIS A 339 -6.63 -2.77 -8.64
CA HIS A 339 -6.23 -3.41 -9.90
C HIS A 339 -6.44 -2.50 -11.12
N CYS A 340 -7.45 -1.64 -11.10
CA CYS A 340 -7.62 -0.60 -12.11
C CYS A 340 -6.59 0.54 -11.93
N ALA A 341 -6.30 0.94 -10.68
CA ALA A 341 -5.29 1.96 -10.39
C ALA A 341 -3.89 1.57 -10.85
N PHE A 342 -3.53 0.27 -10.84
CA PHE A 342 -2.28 -0.21 -11.42
C PHE A 342 -2.18 0.03 -12.94
N MET A 343 -3.31 -0.08 -13.65
CA MET A 343 -3.36 0.23 -15.09
C MET A 343 -3.17 1.72 -15.33
N VAL A 344 -3.82 2.57 -14.52
CA VAL A 344 -3.64 4.04 -14.58
C VAL A 344 -2.20 4.42 -14.24
N MET A 345 -1.57 3.76 -13.27
CA MET A 345 -0.15 3.96 -12.95
C MET A 345 0.76 3.59 -14.14
N ALA A 346 0.45 2.49 -14.84
CA ALA A 346 1.18 2.10 -16.04
C ALA A 346 0.97 3.11 -17.20
N LEU A 347 -0.27 3.60 -17.39
CA LEU A 347 -0.58 4.66 -18.36
C LEU A 347 0.19 5.95 -18.05
N HIS A 348 0.31 6.33 -16.78
CA HIS A 348 1.15 7.46 -16.37
C HIS A 348 2.63 7.20 -16.68
N GLY A 349 3.11 5.97 -16.47
CA GLY A 349 4.46 5.56 -16.89
C GLY A 349 4.70 5.75 -18.40
N CYS A 350 3.70 5.51 -19.25
CA CYS A 350 3.80 5.77 -20.69
C CYS A 350 3.89 7.27 -21.05
N ILE A 351 3.41 8.16 -20.18
CA ILE A 351 3.52 9.63 -20.37
C ILE A 351 4.95 10.08 -20.04
N LEU A 352 5.54 9.50 -18.99
CA LEU A 352 6.89 9.82 -18.52
C LEU A 352 8.01 9.06 -19.25
N SER A 353 7.66 8.19 -20.20
CA SER A 353 8.61 7.36 -20.95
C SER A 353 9.46 8.19 -21.90
N GLU A 354 10.77 7.92 -21.97
CA GLU A 354 11.69 8.54 -22.94
C GLU A 354 11.37 8.14 -24.39
N ILE A 355 10.83 6.92 -24.58
CA ILE A 355 10.40 6.41 -25.89
C ILE A 355 8.88 6.54 -25.93
N GLN A 356 8.40 7.46 -26.77
CA GLN A 356 6.98 7.76 -26.92
C GLN A 356 6.63 7.89 -28.40
N ALA A 357 5.43 7.45 -28.80
CA ALA A 357 4.96 7.55 -30.18
C ALA A 357 4.94 9.01 -30.66
N SER A 358 5.21 9.28 -31.94
CA SER A 358 5.11 10.64 -32.47
C SER A 358 3.70 11.23 -32.27
N ALA A 359 3.61 12.55 -32.09
CA ALA A 359 2.35 13.24 -31.83
C ALA A 359 1.31 12.97 -32.95
N GLU A 360 1.77 12.90 -34.20
CA GLU A 360 0.95 12.57 -35.36
C GLU A 360 0.26 11.21 -35.22
N ARG A 361 0.99 10.17 -34.80
CA ARG A 361 0.42 8.82 -34.59
C ARG A 361 -0.60 8.82 -33.46
N ARG A 362 -0.37 9.56 -32.37
CA ARG A 362 -1.34 9.67 -31.26
C ARG A 362 -2.60 10.41 -31.68
N GLN A 363 -2.44 11.47 -32.47
CA GLN A 363 -3.56 12.29 -32.94
C GLN A 363 -4.52 11.48 -33.82
N VAL A 364 -4.03 10.47 -34.56
CA VAL A 364 -4.89 9.53 -35.31
C VAL A 364 -5.89 8.84 -34.39
N PHE A 365 -5.50 8.44 -33.17
CA PHE A 365 -6.35 7.72 -32.20
C PHE A 365 -6.98 8.63 -31.14
N ARG A 366 -6.84 9.95 -31.28
CA ARG A 366 -7.25 10.92 -30.25
C ARG A 366 -8.69 10.75 -29.79
N ASN A 367 -9.63 10.69 -30.74
CA ASN A 367 -11.05 10.68 -30.43
C ASN A 367 -11.43 9.41 -29.65
N GLU A 368 -10.87 8.27 -30.03
CA GLU A 368 -11.18 6.96 -29.46
C GLU A 368 -10.51 6.79 -28.11
N LEU A 369 -9.23 7.19 -27.97
CA LEU A 369 -8.53 7.20 -26.68
C LEU A 369 -9.23 8.13 -25.69
N GLN A 370 -9.59 9.34 -26.13
CA GLN A 370 -10.27 10.33 -25.28
C GLN A 370 -11.69 9.88 -24.90
N ARG A 371 -12.48 9.34 -25.85
CA ARG A 371 -13.81 8.78 -25.55
C ARG A 371 -13.69 7.65 -24.52
N LEU A 372 -12.76 6.71 -24.72
CA LEU A 372 -12.61 5.58 -23.82
C LEU A 372 -12.16 6.00 -22.41
N GLY A 373 -11.21 6.94 -22.32
CA GLY A 373 -10.77 7.51 -21.04
C GLY A 373 -11.90 8.21 -20.28
N ASN A 374 -12.71 9.00 -20.99
CA ASN A 374 -13.84 9.74 -20.40
C ASN A 374 -14.97 8.81 -19.94
N GLU A 375 -15.39 7.85 -20.79
CA GLU A 375 -16.44 6.89 -20.40
C GLU A 375 -15.95 5.99 -19.25
N GLY A 376 -14.70 5.52 -19.29
CA GLY A 376 -14.11 4.76 -18.17
C GLY A 376 -14.06 5.54 -16.86
N ALA A 377 -13.70 6.83 -16.90
CA ALA A 377 -13.70 7.69 -15.72
C ALA A 377 -15.11 8.01 -15.22
N LYS A 378 -16.08 8.17 -16.14
CA LYS A 378 -17.50 8.36 -15.80
C LYS A 378 -18.05 7.17 -15.03
N VAL A 379 -17.75 5.94 -15.43
CA VAL A 379 -18.13 4.73 -14.66
C VAL A 379 -17.54 4.76 -13.26
N LEU A 380 -16.24 5.04 -13.11
CA LEU A 380 -15.61 5.13 -11.79
C LEU A 380 -16.21 6.23 -10.91
N ARG A 381 -16.54 7.40 -11.48
CA ARG A 381 -17.19 8.49 -10.74
C ARG A 381 -18.60 8.13 -10.32
N GLU A 382 -19.36 7.51 -11.21
CA GLU A 382 -20.72 7.08 -10.91
C GLU A 382 -20.71 6.04 -9.79
N LEU A 383 -19.88 4.99 -9.90
CA LEU A 383 -19.67 4.00 -8.83
C LEU A 383 -19.22 4.66 -7.52
N GLY A 384 -18.22 5.52 -7.55
CA GLY A 384 -17.76 6.25 -6.36
C GLY A 384 -18.85 7.12 -5.73
N SER A 385 -19.69 7.75 -6.56
CA SER A 385 -20.82 8.56 -6.11
C SER A 385 -21.93 7.70 -5.50
N LYS A 386 -22.19 6.52 -6.06
CA LYS A 386 -23.17 5.54 -5.57
C LYS A 386 -22.71 4.91 -4.25
N VAL A 387 -21.41 4.59 -4.14
CA VAL A 387 -20.79 4.21 -2.85
C VAL A 387 -21.04 5.32 -1.84
N LYS A 388 -20.68 6.57 -2.15
CA LYS A 388 -20.83 7.72 -1.25
C LYS A 388 -22.27 7.97 -0.79
N ARG A 389 -23.25 7.72 -1.67
CA ARG A 389 -24.69 7.89 -1.36
C ARG A 389 -25.35 6.64 -0.79
N LEU A 390 -24.66 5.50 -0.75
CA LEU A 390 -25.18 4.19 -0.34
C LEU A 390 -26.42 3.79 -1.17
N GLU A 391 -26.30 3.90 -2.50
CA GLU A 391 -27.35 3.58 -3.47
C GLU A 391 -26.95 2.39 -4.35
N LYS A 392 -27.91 1.55 -4.72
CA LYS A 392 -27.67 0.49 -5.72
C LYS A 392 -27.52 1.05 -7.14
N LEU A 393 -26.97 0.23 -8.02
CA LEU A 393 -26.98 0.48 -9.46
C LEU A 393 -28.42 0.44 -9.99
N GLY A 394 -28.67 1.22 -11.05
CA GLY A 394 -29.96 1.18 -11.76
C GLY A 394 -30.06 -0.06 -12.66
N PRO A 395 -31.21 -0.26 -13.32
CA PRO A 395 -31.40 -1.36 -14.27
C PRO A 395 -30.61 -1.19 -15.58
N VAL A 396 -29.98 -0.04 -15.79
CA VAL A 396 -29.19 0.26 -16.98
C VAL A 396 -27.76 -0.23 -16.76
N ASP A 397 -27.24 -0.98 -17.74
CA ASP A 397 -25.85 -1.40 -17.74
C ASP A 397 -24.91 -0.20 -17.87
N ILE A 398 -24.16 0.07 -16.80
CA ILE A 398 -23.21 1.17 -16.69
C ILE A 398 -21.97 0.96 -17.57
N LEU A 399 -21.67 -0.28 -17.95
CA LEU A 399 -20.48 -0.63 -18.74
C LEU A 399 -20.70 -0.55 -20.24
N TYR A 400 -21.96 -0.51 -20.70
CA TYR A 400 -22.32 -0.53 -22.12
C TYR A 400 -21.55 0.51 -22.96
N GLU A 401 -21.58 1.79 -22.55
CA GLU A 401 -20.90 2.88 -23.25
C GLU A 401 -19.37 2.72 -23.28
N VAL A 402 -18.78 2.17 -22.21
CA VAL A 402 -17.34 1.96 -22.13
C VAL A 402 -16.92 0.79 -23.03
N HIS A 403 -17.69 -0.29 -23.03
CA HIS A 403 -17.45 -1.43 -23.93
C HIS A 403 -17.59 -1.02 -25.40
N GLU A 404 -18.61 -0.23 -25.75
CA GLU A 404 -18.76 0.30 -27.11
C GLU A 404 -17.57 1.20 -27.50
N ALA A 405 -17.11 2.06 -26.60
CA ALA A 405 -15.92 2.88 -26.83
C ALA A 405 -14.64 2.04 -26.98
N ALA A 406 -14.51 0.94 -26.23
CA ALA A 406 -13.38 0.02 -26.33
C ALA A 406 -13.37 -0.73 -27.67
N GLU A 407 -14.53 -1.21 -28.13
CA GLU A 407 -14.69 -1.84 -29.43
C GLU A 407 -14.37 -0.87 -30.57
N ALA A 408 -14.81 0.39 -30.47
CA ALA A 408 -14.49 1.43 -31.44
C ALA A 408 -12.97 1.70 -31.52
N LEU A 409 -12.29 1.72 -30.37
CA LEU A 409 -10.84 1.86 -30.30
C LEU A 409 -10.14 0.65 -30.93
N GLN A 410 -10.55 -0.58 -30.60
CA GLN A 410 -9.99 -1.81 -31.16
C GLN A 410 -10.16 -1.83 -32.69
N LYS A 411 -11.36 -1.54 -33.19
CA LYS A 411 -11.63 -1.46 -34.64
C LYS A 411 -10.74 -0.44 -35.33
N LYS A 412 -10.46 0.70 -34.69
CA LYS A 412 -9.55 1.70 -35.25
C LYS A 412 -8.10 1.23 -35.25
N VAL A 413 -7.67 0.52 -34.20
CA VAL A 413 -6.34 -0.12 -34.14
C VAL A 413 -6.19 -1.11 -35.30
N ASP A 414 -7.19 -1.93 -35.57
CA ASP A 414 -7.15 -2.90 -36.66
C ASP A 414 -7.08 -2.20 -38.03
N GLN A 415 -7.90 -1.17 -38.25
CA GLN A 415 -7.91 -0.36 -39.48
C GLN A 415 -6.61 0.42 -39.71
N LYS A 416 -5.93 0.81 -38.64
CA LYS A 416 -4.71 1.63 -38.65
C LYS A 416 -3.47 0.85 -38.21
N SER A 417 -3.53 -0.48 -38.28
CA SER A 417 -2.45 -1.40 -37.87
C SER A 417 -1.12 -1.14 -38.57
N TYR A 418 -1.17 -0.64 -39.81
CA TYR A 418 0.01 -0.19 -40.57
C TYR A 418 0.80 0.95 -39.91
N LEU A 419 0.20 1.69 -38.96
CA LEU A 419 0.90 2.71 -38.15
C LEU A 419 1.63 2.11 -36.94
N LEU A 420 1.29 0.89 -36.55
CA LEU A 420 1.84 0.19 -35.39
C LEU A 420 2.91 -0.83 -35.78
N VAL A 421 2.84 -1.37 -37.00
CA VAL A 421 3.75 -2.39 -37.53
C VAL A 421 4.40 -1.88 -38.80
N ASN A 422 5.73 -1.94 -38.88
CA ASN A 422 6.45 -1.57 -40.10
C ASN A 422 6.14 -2.58 -41.21
N SER A 423 5.46 -2.13 -42.26
CA SER A 423 5.07 -2.94 -43.42
C SER A 423 6.26 -3.50 -44.20
N GLU A 424 7.44 -2.87 -44.11
CA GLU A 424 8.65 -3.30 -44.81
C GLU A 424 9.24 -4.61 -44.25
N ASN A 425 8.89 -4.97 -43.01
CA ASN A 425 9.33 -6.19 -42.35
C ASN A 425 8.34 -7.35 -42.47
N TRP A 426 7.25 -7.18 -43.23
CA TRP A 426 6.30 -8.28 -43.46
C TRP A 426 6.96 -9.34 -44.36
N GLU A 427 7.17 -10.53 -43.81
CA GLU A 427 7.77 -11.67 -44.54
C GLU A 427 6.99 -12.06 -45.79
N ILE A 428 5.72 -11.65 -45.90
CA ILE A 428 4.83 -11.89 -47.04
C ILE A 428 5.19 -11.05 -48.29
N GLY A 429 6.05 -10.03 -48.14
CA GLY A 429 6.35 -9.05 -49.20
C GLY A 429 7.78 -9.05 -49.77
N LYS A 430 8.71 -9.88 -49.27
CA LYS A 430 10.07 -9.96 -49.84
C LYS A 430 10.02 -10.64 -51.22
N ARG A 431 9.67 -9.89 -52.27
CA ARG A 431 10.11 -10.27 -53.62
C ARG A 431 11.64 -10.23 -53.63
N PRO A 432 12.34 -11.25 -54.15
CA PRO A 432 13.76 -11.11 -54.43
C PRO A 432 13.91 -9.92 -55.38
N LYS A 433 14.65 -8.88 -54.97
CA LYS A 433 15.21 -7.92 -55.93
C LYS A 433 16.30 -8.67 -56.68
N GLU A 434 15.94 -9.41 -57.73
CA GLU A 434 16.91 -9.72 -58.77
C GLU A 434 17.33 -8.39 -59.38
N VAL A 435 18.60 -8.05 -59.20
CA VAL A 435 19.26 -6.97 -59.90
C VAL A 435 19.30 -7.39 -61.36
N ILE A 436 18.35 -6.91 -62.17
CA ILE A 436 18.42 -7.04 -63.62
C ILE A 436 19.48 -6.06 -64.10
N ASP A 437 20.61 -6.62 -64.52
CA ASP A 437 21.67 -5.90 -65.24
C ASP A 437 21.09 -5.39 -66.57
N GLN A 438 21.37 -4.14 -66.94
CA GLN A 438 20.75 -3.43 -68.07
C GLN A 438 21.20 -3.91 -69.47
N GLN A 439 21.62 -5.17 -69.60
CA GLN A 439 22.22 -5.71 -70.83
C GLN A 439 21.45 -6.86 -71.49
N GLU A 440 20.25 -7.19 -71.00
CA GLU A 440 19.35 -8.20 -71.59
C GLU A 440 17.99 -7.64 -72.10
N ILE A 441 17.88 -6.33 -72.33
CA ILE A 441 16.63 -5.72 -72.87
C ILE A 441 16.63 -5.62 -74.41
N LEU A 442 17.55 -6.29 -75.12
CA LEU A 442 17.63 -6.21 -76.59
C LEU A 442 17.48 -7.52 -77.36
N ASN A 443 17.10 -8.62 -76.71
CA ASN A 443 16.74 -9.83 -77.45
C ASN A 443 15.40 -10.36 -76.97
N MET A 444 14.54 -10.64 -77.95
CA MET A 444 13.20 -11.25 -77.88
C MET A 444 12.01 -10.29 -78.05
N GLU A 445 12.02 -9.52 -79.13
CA GLU A 445 10.80 -9.30 -79.91
C GLU A 445 10.37 -10.63 -80.55
N ASN A 446 9.46 -11.36 -79.90
CA ASN A 446 8.44 -12.22 -80.53
C ASN A 446 7.76 -13.10 -79.47
N GLU A 447 6.52 -12.75 -79.10
CA GLU A 447 5.32 -13.60 -79.25
C GLU A 447 4.17 -12.97 -78.45
N GLU A 448 3.09 -12.64 -79.17
CA GLU A 448 1.83 -12.17 -78.62
C GLU A 448 1.03 -13.28 -77.90
N ASN A 449 0.14 -12.83 -77.00
CA ASN A 449 -1.07 -13.49 -76.48
C ASN A 449 -0.95 -14.52 -75.35
N LYS A 450 -1.25 -14.06 -74.11
CA LYS A 450 -2.49 -14.48 -73.40
C LYS A 450 -2.76 -13.62 -72.15
N PHE A 451 -3.89 -12.93 -72.20
CA PHE A 451 -4.61 -12.42 -71.03
C PHE A 451 -5.20 -13.60 -70.22
N LEU A 452 -5.33 -13.40 -68.90
CA LEU A 452 -6.12 -14.14 -67.88
C LEU A 452 -5.42 -15.25 -67.07
N GLU A 453 -4.95 -14.91 -65.87
CA GLU A 453 -5.47 -15.40 -64.58
C GLU A 453 -4.72 -14.70 -63.43
N PHE A 454 -5.33 -13.68 -62.81
CA PHE A 454 -4.86 -13.18 -61.51
C PHE A 454 -5.55 -14.05 -60.44
N LYS A 455 -4.87 -15.10 -59.96
CA LYS A 455 -5.30 -15.86 -58.78
C LYS A 455 -4.55 -15.35 -57.55
N SER A 456 -5.34 -14.77 -56.64
CA SER A 456 -4.94 -14.43 -55.27
C SER A 456 -4.44 -15.69 -54.55
N LEU A 457 -3.15 -15.75 -54.21
CA LEU A 457 -2.59 -16.80 -53.35
C LEU A 457 -2.80 -16.37 -51.89
N SER A 458 -4.01 -16.58 -51.40
CA SER A 458 -4.38 -16.42 -50.00
C SER A 458 -4.88 -17.77 -49.48
N GLU A 459 -3.97 -18.71 -49.21
CA GLU A 459 -4.34 -19.94 -48.53
C GLU A 459 -3.18 -20.37 -47.61
N ALA A 460 -3.30 -20.03 -46.32
CA ALA A 460 -2.47 -20.62 -45.28
C ALA A 460 -3.02 -22.01 -44.97
N VAL A 461 -2.51 -23.03 -45.66
CA VAL A 461 -2.79 -24.44 -45.34
C VAL A 461 -1.96 -24.82 -44.11
N LEU A 462 -2.60 -24.90 -42.95
CA LEU A 462 -2.03 -25.55 -41.77
C LEU A 462 -2.12 -27.06 -41.97
N ASP A 463 -1.00 -27.70 -42.30
CA ASP A 463 -0.96 -29.15 -42.52
C ASP A 463 -0.96 -29.91 -41.18
N LEU A 464 -2.16 -30.34 -40.80
CA LEU A 464 -2.47 -31.11 -39.59
C LEU A 464 -2.54 -32.61 -39.90
N ARG A 465 -1.49 -33.23 -40.45
CA ARG A 465 -1.37 -34.71 -40.42
C ARG A 465 0.01 -35.25 -40.81
N SER A 466 0.83 -35.59 -39.82
CA SER A 466 1.54 -36.88 -39.81
C SER A 466 2.24 -37.11 -38.48
N LEU A 467 1.56 -37.87 -37.61
CA LEU A 467 2.16 -38.53 -36.46
C LEU A 467 2.33 -40.01 -36.83
N PRO A 468 3.53 -40.59 -36.74
CA PRO A 468 3.69 -42.01 -36.49
C PRO A 468 4.04 -42.24 -35.02
N GLY A 469 3.16 -42.95 -34.32
CA GLY A 469 3.57 -43.88 -33.26
C GLY A 469 3.71 -43.30 -31.85
N ALA A 470 2.59 -43.30 -31.14
CA ALA A 470 2.55 -43.23 -29.69
C ALA A 470 3.33 -44.38 -29.03
N ARG A 471 4.18 -44.05 -28.05
CA ARG A 471 4.46 -44.95 -26.92
C ARG A 471 4.86 -44.14 -25.68
N GLY A 472 3.91 -44.09 -24.73
CA GLY A 472 4.07 -43.93 -23.28
C GLY A 472 4.89 -42.76 -22.75
N TRP A 473 4.21 -41.69 -22.30
CA TRP A 473 4.76 -40.78 -21.29
C TRP A 473 4.06 -41.10 -19.97
N ASP A 474 4.71 -41.91 -19.14
CA ASP A 474 4.38 -41.98 -17.71
C ASP A 474 5.07 -40.81 -17.00
N PHE A 475 4.25 -40.07 -16.24
CA PHE A 475 4.66 -39.06 -15.29
C PHE A 475 5.45 -39.71 -14.14
N GLN A 476 6.60 -39.15 -13.76
CA GLN A 476 7.08 -39.24 -12.37
C GLN A 476 7.93 -38.04 -11.94
N ILE A 477 7.63 -37.65 -10.70
CA ILE A 477 8.08 -36.53 -9.87
C ILE A 477 9.58 -36.64 -9.55
N PRO A 478 10.33 -35.53 -9.32
CA PRO A 478 11.72 -35.61 -8.88
C PRO A 478 11.77 -35.87 -7.36
N ASP A 479 12.43 -36.96 -6.96
CA ASP A 479 12.77 -37.22 -5.57
C ASP A 479 14.29 -37.27 -5.38
N MET A 480 14.73 -36.62 -4.30
CA MET A 480 16.11 -36.54 -3.82
C MET A 480 16.60 -37.88 -3.27
N GLY A 481 17.86 -38.23 -3.52
CA GLY A 481 18.55 -39.30 -2.79
C GLY A 481 19.92 -39.63 -3.37
N GLY A 482 20.97 -39.46 -2.57
CA GLY A 482 22.36 -39.71 -2.97
C GLY A 482 22.71 -41.19 -3.09
N TYR A 483 23.89 -41.48 -3.64
CA TYR A 483 25.01 -42.19 -2.99
C TYR A 483 26.12 -42.44 -4.03
N SER A 484 27.36 -42.12 -3.65
CA SER A 484 28.59 -42.46 -4.37
C SER A 484 28.86 -43.99 -4.34
N PRO A 485 29.80 -44.52 -5.15
CA PRO A 485 31.19 -44.61 -4.69
C PRO A 485 32.29 -44.42 -5.77
N LEU A 486 33.45 -43.91 -5.34
CA LEU A 486 34.81 -44.03 -5.93
C LEU A 486 35.47 -45.35 -5.44
N PRO A 487 36.71 -45.77 -5.82
CA PRO A 487 37.77 -45.17 -6.67
C PRO A 487 38.27 -46.21 -7.75
N ASP A 488 39.38 -46.14 -8.50
CA ASP A 488 40.73 -45.61 -8.30
C ASP A 488 41.56 -45.68 -9.61
N GLY A 489 42.62 -44.86 -9.74
CA GLY A 489 43.74 -45.09 -10.68
C GLY A 489 44.09 -43.96 -11.66
N ALA A 490 44.91 -43.00 -11.21
CA ALA A 490 45.61 -41.97 -12.01
C ALA A 490 47.07 -42.43 -12.34
N PRO A 491 47.97 -41.59 -12.91
CA PRO A 491 48.04 -40.73 -14.11
C PRO A 491 49.27 -41.17 -14.98
N PRO A 492 49.95 -40.37 -15.87
CA PRO A 492 49.77 -38.98 -16.32
C PRO A 492 49.81 -38.78 -17.85
N GLU A 493 49.40 -37.60 -18.38
CA GLU A 493 50.04 -36.90 -19.52
C GLU A 493 49.34 -35.58 -19.95
N LYS A 494 50.05 -34.80 -20.76
CA LYS A 494 50.03 -33.34 -21.01
C LYS A 494 48.83 -32.81 -21.84
N PRO A 495 48.60 -31.47 -21.89
CA PRO A 495 47.34 -30.88 -22.34
C PRO A 495 47.30 -30.64 -23.86
N ALA A 496 46.17 -30.96 -24.49
CA ALA A 496 45.88 -30.58 -25.88
C ALA A 496 44.42 -30.12 -26.05
N ASN A 497 44.29 -28.91 -26.61
CA ASN A 497 43.21 -28.37 -27.44
C ASN A 497 41.75 -28.40 -26.94
N SER A 498 41.25 -27.23 -26.55
CA SER A 498 40.10 -26.62 -27.24
C SER A 498 40.13 -25.09 -27.12
N GLN A 499 40.64 -24.41 -28.15
CA GLN A 499 40.28 -23.03 -28.44
C GLN A 499 39.34 -23.08 -29.63
N VAL A 500 38.06 -22.78 -29.40
CA VAL A 500 37.11 -22.49 -30.48
C VAL A 500 37.30 -21.01 -30.86
N PRO A 501 37.28 -20.66 -32.16
CA PRO A 501 37.96 -19.48 -32.66
C PRO A 501 37.12 -18.22 -32.49
N ARG A 502 37.83 -17.15 -32.09
CA ARG A 502 37.42 -15.76 -32.25
C ARG A 502 37.50 -15.43 -33.75
N SER A 503 36.37 -15.36 -34.45
CA SER A 503 36.34 -14.79 -35.81
C SER A 503 36.08 -13.28 -35.71
N SER A 504 37.20 -12.56 -35.74
CA SER A 504 37.32 -11.19 -36.19
C SER A 504 36.82 -11.03 -37.63
N PHE A 505 35.91 -10.10 -37.88
CA PHE A 505 35.96 -9.23 -39.06
C PHE A 505 35.41 -7.85 -38.69
N LEU A 506 36.35 -7.00 -38.27
CA LEU A 506 36.24 -5.55 -38.35
C LEU A 506 37.34 -5.15 -39.34
N SER A 507 36.98 -5.12 -40.62
CA SER A 507 37.73 -4.37 -41.63
C SER A 507 36.93 -3.11 -41.91
N SER A 508 37.53 -2.00 -41.50
CA SER A 508 37.08 -0.66 -41.79
C SER A 508 36.97 -0.47 -43.30
N ASP A 509 35.75 -0.31 -43.81
CA ASP A 509 35.50 0.55 -44.95
C ASP A 509 34.28 1.42 -44.64
N ALA A 510 34.52 2.72 -44.66
CA ALA A 510 33.54 3.73 -44.36
C ALA A 510 32.55 3.87 -45.51
N LYS A 511 31.26 3.62 -45.24
CA LYS A 511 30.12 4.40 -45.76
C LYS A 511 28.81 3.97 -45.07
N ALA A 512 28.41 4.77 -44.08
CA ALA A 512 27.04 5.05 -43.63
C ALA A 512 26.04 3.88 -43.42
N GLU A 513 26.00 3.24 -42.23
CA GLU A 513 24.82 2.46 -41.78
C GLU A 513 24.49 2.38 -40.25
N PRO A 514 25.16 3.03 -39.25
CA PRO A 514 24.69 2.90 -37.86
C PRO A 514 23.43 3.73 -37.53
N LYS A 515 23.25 4.89 -38.18
CA LYS A 515 22.14 5.82 -37.86
C LYS A 515 20.78 5.32 -38.30
N GLU A 516 20.74 4.55 -39.38
CA GLU A 516 19.48 4.08 -39.97
C GLU A 516 18.91 2.88 -39.20
N GLU A 517 19.77 2.02 -38.66
CA GLU A 517 19.36 0.89 -37.83
C GLU A 517 18.91 1.34 -36.43
N GLU A 518 19.61 2.33 -35.83
CA GLU A 518 19.18 2.99 -34.59
C GLU A 518 17.86 3.76 -34.76
N SER A 519 17.67 4.47 -35.88
CA SER A 519 16.42 5.20 -36.16
C SER A 519 15.24 4.25 -36.37
N LYS A 520 15.43 3.14 -37.10
CA LYS A 520 14.41 2.10 -37.30
C LYS A 520 14.03 1.41 -35.97
N THR A 521 15.01 1.16 -35.11
CA THR A 521 14.77 0.58 -33.78
C THR A 521 13.95 1.53 -32.90
N TYR A 522 14.30 2.82 -32.89
CA TYR A 522 13.54 3.84 -32.17
C TYR A 522 12.12 4.00 -32.72
N GLU A 523 11.94 4.01 -34.04
CA GLU A 523 10.62 4.10 -34.66
C GLU A 523 9.71 2.93 -34.32
N ASN A 524 10.24 1.70 -34.34
CA ASN A 524 9.51 0.50 -33.94
C ASN A 524 9.15 0.55 -32.44
N ALA A 525 10.10 0.93 -31.58
CA ALA A 525 9.85 1.08 -30.15
C ALA A 525 8.82 2.19 -29.85
N SER A 526 8.83 3.27 -30.61
CA SER A 526 7.84 4.35 -30.50
C SER A 526 6.43 3.87 -30.88
N ALA A 527 6.28 3.04 -31.91
CA ALA A 527 5.00 2.47 -32.31
C ALA A 527 4.45 1.50 -31.24
N LEU A 528 5.34 0.66 -30.68
CA LEU A 528 5.01 -0.24 -29.58
C LEU A 528 4.56 0.51 -28.31
N SER A 529 5.05 1.72 -28.07
CA SER A 529 4.59 2.54 -26.93
C SER A 529 3.10 2.94 -27.05
N LEU A 530 2.62 3.22 -28.26
CA LEU A 530 1.19 3.52 -28.53
C LEU A 530 0.33 2.26 -28.41
N ALA A 531 0.82 1.13 -28.90
CA ALA A 531 0.16 -0.16 -28.72
C ALA A 531 0.05 -0.53 -27.23
N THR A 532 1.13 -0.31 -26.46
CA THR A 532 1.13 -0.50 -25.00
C THR A 532 0.10 0.41 -24.33
N PHE A 533 0.08 1.71 -24.64
CA PHE A 533 -0.90 2.64 -24.06
C PHE A 533 -2.34 2.22 -24.36
N THR A 534 -2.62 1.86 -25.61
CA THR A 534 -3.95 1.41 -26.06
C THR A 534 -4.36 0.11 -25.38
N SER A 535 -3.45 -0.87 -25.31
CA SER A 535 -3.67 -2.15 -24.65
C SER A 535 -3.94 -1.99 -23.15
N LEU A 536 -3.19 -1.13 -22.45
CA LEU A 536 -3.43 -0.82 -21.04
C LEU A 536 -4.82 -0.20 -20.80
N LEU A 537 -5.31 0.63 -21.74
CA LEU A 537 -6.62 1.25 -21.64
C LEU A 537 -7.75 0.23 -21.88
N ILE A 538 -7.58 -0.69 -22.84
CA ILE A 538 -8.53 -1.80 -23.07
C ILE A 538 -8.56 -2.76 -21.88
N GLU A 539 -7.40 -3.12 -21.34
CA GLU A 539 -7.28 -3.97 -20.14
C GLU A 539 -7.90 -3.29 -18.90
N PHE A 540 -7.80 -1.96 -18.78
CA PHE A 540 -8.50 -1.20 -17.73
C PHE A 540 -10.02 -1.41 -17.84
N VAL A 541 -10.60 -1.36 -19.04
CA VAL A 541 -12.04 -1.56 -19.28
C VAL A 541 -12.45 -2.97 -18.89
N ALA A 542 -11.70 -3.99 -19.29
CA ALA A 542 -11.97 -5.38 -18.91
C ALA A 542 -12.01 -5.58 -17.38
N ARG A 543 -11.26 -4.78 -16.61
CA ARG A 543 -11.25 -4.83 -15.15
C ARG A 543 -12.39 -4.06 -14.49
N LEU A 544 -13.09 -3.18 -15.21
CA LEU A 544 -14.25 -2.48 -14.65
C LEU A 544 -15.37 -3.47 -14.27
N GLN A 545 -15.51 -4.58 -15.00
CA GLN A 545 -16.46 -5.64 -14.65
C GLN A 545 -16.25 -6.14 -13.22
N ASN A 546 -15.00 -6.44 -12.83
CA ASN A 546 -14.69 -6.90 -11.48
C ASN A 546 -15.05 -5.88 -10.39
N ILE A 547 -14.98 -4.58 -10.71
CA ILE A 547 -15.39 -3.51 -9.81
C ILE A 547 -16.92 -3.49 -9.68
N VAL A 548 -17.64 -3.58 -10.80
CA VAL A 548 -19.11 -3.61 -10.82
C VAL A 548 -19.62 -4.81 -10.01
N ASP A 549 -19.09 -6.01 -10.25
CA ASP A 549 -19.47 -7.22 -9.51
C ASP A 549 -19.21 -7.07 -8.00
N SER A 550 -18.05 -6.51 -7.63
CA SER A 550 -17.70 -6.26 -6.23
C SER A 550 -18.59 -5.18 -5.59
N PHE A 551 -19.03 -4.20 -6.38
CA PHE A 551 -19.94 -3.14 -5.95
C PHE A 551 -21.35 -3.70 -5.74
N GLU A 552 -21.86 -4.50 -6.67
CA GLU A 552 -23.17 -5.14 -6.57
C GLU A 552 -23.23 -6.01 -5.32
N GLU A 553 -22.24 -6.89 -5.12
CA GLU A 553 -22.15 -7.73 -3.92
C GLU A 553 -22.12 -6.90 -2.63
N LEU A 554 -21.37 -5.78 -2.62
CA LEU A 554 -21.36 -4.86 -1.49
C LEU A 554 -22.75 -4.24 -1.27
N SER A 555 -23.39 -3.75 -2.33
CA SER A 555 -24.66 -3.03 -2.29
C SER A 555 -25.81 -3.92 -1.80
N GLU A 556 -25.82 -5.18 -2.18
CA GLU A 556 -26.78 -6.19 -1.72
C GLU A 556 -26.54 -6.52 -0.25
N LYS A 557 -25.32 -6.87 0.13
CA LYS A 557 -24.99 -7.23 1.52
C LYS A 557 -25.16 -6.08 2.50
N ALA A 558 -24.92 -4.86 2.05
CA ALA A 558 -25.03 -3.65 2.87
C ALA A 558 -26.44 -3.05 2.87
N ASN A 559 -27.38 -3.63 2.10
CA ASN A 559 -28.73 -3.10 1.90
C ASN A 559 -28.72 -1.62 1.50
N PHE A 560 -27.97 -1.29 0.44
CA PHE A 560 -28.00 0.04 -0.15
C PHE A 560 -29.42 0.39 -0.61
N LYS A 561 -29.74 1.68 -0.66
CA LYS A 561 -31.06 2.16 -1.06
C LYS A 561 -31.28 1.91 -2.55
N ASP A 562 -32.48 1.49 -2.90
CA ASP A 562 -32.87 1.36 -4.31
C ASP A 562 -33.06 2.76 -4.92
N PRO A 563 -32.68 2.97 -6.21
CA PRO A 563 -32.81 4.27 -6.86
C PRO A 563 -34.26 4.78 -6.94
N ALA A 564 -35.26 3.89 -6.89
CA ALA A 564 -36.68 4.24 -6.94
C ALA A 564 -37.21 4.93 -5.66
N ASP A 565 -36.59 4.67 -4.50
CA ASP A 565 -37.03 5.21 -3.20
C ASP A 565 -36.79 6.72 -3.05
N GLN A 566 -36.11 7.37 -4.00
CA GLN A 566 -35.89 8.83 -3.99
C GLN A 566 -37.06 9.64 -4.54
N THR A 567 -37.98 9.00 -5.26
CA THR A 567 -39.19 9.70 -5.78
C THR A 567 -40.26 9.88 -4.71
N ALA A 568 -40.11 9.24 -3.54
CA ALA A 568 -40.98 9.42 -2.40
C ALA A 568 -40.25 10.16 -1.27
N VAL A 569 -40.61 11.44 -1.12
CA VAL A 569 -40.40 12.32 0.05
C VAL A 569 -39.10 13.15 0.10
N PRO A 570 -39.16 14.48 -0.17
CA PRO A 570 -38.25 15.43 0.44
C PRO A 570 -38.76 15.75 1.85
N ALA A 571 -38.31 15.00 2.87
CA ALA A 571 -38.63 15.32 4.26
C ALA A 571 -37.60 16.31 4.78
N ALA A 572 -38.11 17.47 5.16
CA ALA A 572 -37.42 18.58 5.79
C ALA A 572 -36.41 18.14 6.86
N VAL A 573 -35.27 18.82 6.88
CA VAL A 573 -34.29 18.76 7.96
C VAL A 573 -34.94 19.35 9.21
N GLU A 574 -35.58 18.51 10.03
CA GLU A 574 -35.93 18.88 11.41
C GLU A 574 -34.67 18.85 12.28
N TYR A 575 -34.28 20.01 12.77
CA TYR A 575 -33.29 20.17 13.84
C TYR A 575 -33.84 19.57 15.14
N VAL A 576 -33.61 18.27 15.36
CA VAL A 576 -33.99 17.61 16.62
C VAL A 576 -32.89 17.84 17.66
N GLY A 577 -33.15 18.78 18.57
CA GLY A 577 -32.27 19.15 19.67
C GLY A 577 -31.95 18.00 20.64
N PHE A 578 -30.79 18.13 21.30
CA PHE A 578 -30.17 17.17 22.21
C PHE A 578 -31.11 16.62 23.32
N GLY A 579 -32.10 17.42 23.76
CA GLY A 579 -33.06 17.05 24.81
C GLY A 579 -34.01 15.90 24.46
N THR A 580 -34.33 15.68 23.18
CA THR A 580 -35.25 14.62 22.75
C THR A 580 -34.60 13.24 22.66
N ARG A 581 -33.26 13.16 22.57
CA ARG A 581 -32.52 11.88 22.58
C ARG A 581 -32.46 11.28 23.99
N LEU A 582 -32.35 12.12 25.03
CA LEU A 582 -32.28 11.66 26.42
C LEU A 582 -33.63 11.09 26.91
N ARG A 583 -34.75 11.67 26.47
CA ARG A 583 -36.09 11.23 26.86
C ARG A 583 -36.50 9.89 26.25
N ARG A 584 -35.89 9.50 25.14
CA ARG A 584 -36.13 8.23 24.44
C ARG A 584 -35.31 7.07 25.02
N TRP A 585 -34.24 7.36 25.76
CA TRP A 585 -33.43 6.38 26.50
C TRP A 585 -33.99 6.03 27.89
N LEU A 586 -34.80 6.92 28.50
CA LEU A 586 -35.38 6.73 29.83
C LEU A 586 -36.76 6.04 29.85
N LYS A 587 -37.24 5.59 28.69
CA LYS A 587 -38.45 4.76 28.57
C LYS A 587 -38.13 3.54 27.70
N LEU A 588 -37.32 2.64 28.24
CA LEU A 588 -37.26 1.22 27.90
C LEU A 588 -36.77 0.46 29.13
#